data_AF-A0A839DWF8-F1
#
_entry.id   AF-A0A839DWF8-F1
#
_cell.length_a   1.000
_cell.length_b   1.000
_cell.length_c   1.000
_cell.angle_alpha   90.00
_cell.angle_beta   90.00
_cell.angle_gamma   90.00
#
_symmetry.space_group_name_H-M   'P 1'
#
loop_
_entity.id
_entity.type
_entity.pdbx_description
1 polymer ?
#
loop_
_entity_poly.entity_id
_entity_poly.type
_entity_poly.pdbx_seq_one_letter_code
_entity_poly.pdbx_strand_id
1 'polypeptide(L)'
;MLISFEGLPGSGKTTQARLLTERLREDGYRTAYLPDLSQGQSTELGTSLLSLMSASDDPFMRHDDVTTETFLAAAMRAEIVATMLQPALDQYDVVIEDRGAHTMYSYGLARLLRQHRDLDTDAAIAWLKSFALMAGPDADLALWLRCDITRAIECWSRRRNHAPRVEQQAFLTDVDQAYRELVARDEQLLRCETGGATADQLHHRIRALVNDRLSPIASLPSTLRERATP
;
A
#
# COMPACT_ATOMS: atom_id res chain seq x y z
N MET A 1 -2.13 -15.79 0.98
CA MET A 1 -1.47 -14.76 1.80
C MET A 1 -1.41 -13.45 1.00
N LEU A 2 -1.78 -12.33 1.61
CA LEU A 2 -1.70 -10.98 1.05
C LEU A 2 -0.51 -10.23 1.64
N ILE A 3 0.37 -9.70 0.78
CA ILE A 3 1.49 -8.84 1.16
C ILE A 3 1.31 -7.47 0.49
N SER A 4 1.30 -6.39 1.27
CA SER A 4 1.26 -5.04 0.71
C SER A 4 2.62 -4.34 0.81
N PHE A 5 2.99 -3.58 -0.22
CA PHE A 5 4.13 -2.68 -0.17
C PHE A 5 3.65 -1.24 0.01
N GLU A 6 4.20 -0.57 1.02
CA GLU A 6 3.75 0.73 1.48
C GLU A 6 4.90 1.76 1.53
N GLY A 7 4.54 3.04 1.53
CA GLY A 7 5.48 4.16 1.60
C GLY A 7 5.35 5.18 0.47
N LEU A 8 6.21 6.20 0.51
CA LEU A 8 6.11 7.36 -0.37
C LEU A 8 6.36 7.02 -1.86
N PRO A 9 5.78 7.78 -2.81
CA PRO A 9 6.23 7.76 -4.20
C PRO A 9 7.76 7.98 -4.23
N GLY A 10 8.48 7.14 -4.97
CA GLY A 10 9.96 7.18 -4.93
C GLY A 10 10.62 6.07 -4.10
N SER A 11 9.95 5.50 -3.10
CA SER A 11 10.58 4.61 -2.09
C SER A 11 11.04 3.23 -2.57
N GLY A 12 10.73 2.85 -3.82
CA GLY A 12 11.14 1.57 -4.39
C GLY A 12 10.14 0.42 -4.26
N LYS A 13 8.89 0.69 -3.82
CA LYS A 13 7.81 -0.32 -3.70
C LYS A 13 7.66 -1.20 -4.92
N THR A 14 7.36 -0.61 -6.09
CA THR A 14 7.18 -1.33 -7.35
C THR A 14 8.35 -2.25 -7.70
N THR A 15 9.58 -1.79 -7.44
CA THR A 15 10.79 -2.60 -7.67
C THR A 15 10.80 -3.81 -6.74
N GLN A 16 10.60 -3.60 -5.44
CA GLN A 16 10.65 -4.67 -4.45
C GLN A 16 9.48 -5.65 -4.57
N ALA A 17 8.28 -5.16 -4.89
CA ALA A 17 7.10 -5.99 -5.12
C ALA A 17 7.31 -6.94 -6.31
N ARG A 18 7.87 -6.44 -7.42
CA ARG A 18 8.21 -7.27 -8.59
C ARG A 18 9.29 -8.29 -8.29
N LEU A 19 10.39 -7.86 -7.67
CA LEU A 19 11.48 -8.76 -7.27
C LEU A 19 10.96 -9.87 -6.33
N LEU A 20 10.12 -9.53 -5.34
CA LEU A 20 9.51 -10.52 -4.45
C LEU A 20 8.58 -11.48 -5.20
N THR A 21 7.77 -10.97 -6.12
CA THR A 21 6.87 -11.79 -6.93
C THR A 21 7.65 -12.82 -7.75
N GLU A 22 8.66 -12.36 -8.50
CA GLU A 22 9.51 -13.21 -9.33
C GLU A 22 10.22 -14.25 -8.46
N ARG A 23 10.77 -13.81 -7.33
CA ARG A 23 11.53 -14.71 -6.49
C ARG A 23 10.69 -15.77 -5.81
N LEU A 24 9.50 -15.44 -5.31
CA LEU A 24 8.58 -16.42 -4.72
C LEU A 24 8.10 -17.42 -5.78
N ARG A 25 7.94 -16.98 -7.03
CA ARG A 25 7.64 -17.88 -8.15
C ARG A 25 8.77 -18.87 -8.41
N GLU A 26 10.03 -18.41 -8.38
CA GLU A 26 11.21 -19.29 -8.46
C GLU A 26 11.27 -20.29 -7.30
N ASP A 27 10.86 -19.86 -6.10
CA ASP A 27 10.77 -20.70 -4.91
C ASP A 27 9.54 -21.66 -4.94
N GLY A 28 8.74 -21.65 -6.02
CA GLY A 28 7.67 -22.62 -6.29
C GLY A 28 6.25 -22.19 -5.90
N TYR A 29 6.05 -20.95 -5.42
CA TYR A 29 4.73 -20.44 -5.08
C TYR A 29 3.97 -19.96 -6.32
N ARG A 30 2.65 -20.16 -6.34
CA ARG A 30 1.78 -19.44 -7.28
C ARG A 30 1.61 -18.02 -6.77
N THR A 31 2.12 -17.04 -7.52
CA THR A 31 2.13 -15.63 -7.10
C THR A 31 1.33 -14.74 -8.05
N ALA A 32 0.54 -13.83 -7.51
CA ALA A 32 -0.05 -12.71 -8.25
C ALA A 32 0.56 -11.38 -7.81
N TYR A 33 0.79 -10.48 -8.77
CA TYR A 33 1.21 -9.11 -8.52
C TYR A 33 0.12 -8.16 -8.99
N LEU A 34 -0.37 -7.33 -8.07
CA LEU A 34 -1.31 -6.25 -8.31
C LEU A 34 -0.56 -4.92 -8.17
N PRO A 35 -0.27 -4.20 -9.27
CA PRO A 35 0.29 -2.86 -9.17
C PRO A 35 -0.73 -1.87 -8.60
N ASP A 36 -0.35 -0.60 -8.49
CA ASP A 36 -1.16 0.45 -7.85
C ASP A 36 -2.55 0.67 -8.46
N LEU A 37 -3.27 1.71 -7.98
CA LEU A 37 -4.63 2.05 -8.40
C LEU A 37 -4.85 2.15 -9.91
N SER A 38 -3.79 2.23 -10.73
CA SER A 38 -3.88 2.07 -12.18
C SER A 38 -4.60 0.78 -12.62
N GLN A 39 -4.62 -0.25 -11.76
CA GLN A 39 -5.35 -1.50 -11.99
C GLN A 39 -6.89 -1.34 -12.02
N GLY A 40 -7.43 -0.30 -11.39
CA GLY A 40 -8.86 0.02 -11.48
C GLY A 40 -9.32 0.30 -12.93
N GLN A 41 -8.41 0.63 -13.84
CA GLN A 41 -8.74 0.81 -15.26
C GLN A 41 -9.14 -0.48 -15.98
N SER A 42 -9.04 -1.65 -15.33
CA SER A 42 -9.53 -2.91 -15.88
C SER A 42 -11.05 -2.96 -16.02
N THR A 43 -11.79 -2.06 -15.36
CA THR A 43 -13.24 -1.91 -15.48
C THR A 43 -13.66 -0.50 -15.88
N GLU A 44 -14.88 -0.37 -16.41
CA GLU A 44 -15.46 0.93 -16.75
C GLU A 44 -15.67 1.80 -15.49
N LEU A 45 -16.12 1.18 -14.40
CA LEU A 45 -16.31 1.87 -13.12
C LEU A 45 -14.98 2.35 -12.54
N GLY A 46 -13.96 1.48 -12.49
CA GLY A 46 -12.66 1.87 -11.97
C GLY A 46 -11.94 2.90 -12.86
N THR A 47 -12.15 2.86 -14.19
CA THR A 47 -11.71 3.95 -15.08
C THR A 47 -12.37 5.28 -14.71
N SER A 48 -13.68 5.26 -14.46
CA SER A 48 -14.44 6.45 -14.06
C SER A 48 -14.00 7.00 -12.70
N LEU A 49 -13.81 6.11 -11.70
CA LEU A 49 -13.30 6.48 -10.39
C LEU A 49 -11.88 7.08 -10.48
N LEU A 50 -11.01 6.50 -11.31
CA LEU A 50 -9.66 7.02 -11.49
C LEU A 50 -9.68 8.41 -12.13
N SER A 51 -10.57 8.64 -13.09
CA SER A 51 -10.77 9.96 -13.70
C SER A 51 -11.24 11.00 -12.67
N LEU A 52 -12.16 10.65 -11.77
CA LEU A 52 -12.61 11.53 -10.69
C LEU A 52 -11.47 11.84 -9.70
N MET A 53 -10.68 10.82 -9.35
CA MET A 53 -9.55 10.96 -8.43
C MET A 53 -8.36 11.72 -9.03
N SER A 54 -8.26 11.80 -10.36
CA SER A 54 -7.18 12.47 -11.10
C SER A 54 -7.63 13.82 -11.67
N ALA A 55 -8.77 14.35 -11.21
CA ALA A 55 -9.29 15.64 -11.67
C ALA A 55 -8.46 16.84 -11.15
N SER A 56 -7.68 16.62 -10.09
CA SER A 56 -6.72 17.58 -9.55
C SER A 56 -5.37 17.49 -10.28
N ASP A 57 -4.70 18.63 -10.48
CA ASP A 57 -3.32 18.69 -10.97
C ASP A 57 -2.29 18.24 -9.92
N ASP A 58 -2.72 17.92 -8.69
CA ASP A 58 -1.86 17.42 -7.63
C ASP A 58 -1.69 15.89 -7.70
N PRO A 59 -0.46 15.38 -7.90
CA PRO A 59 -0.23 13.94 -8.01
C PRO A 59 -0.31 13.18 -6.67
N PHE A 60 -0.43 13.90 -5.56
CA PHE A 60 -0.46 13.35 -4.20
C PHE A 60 -1.77 13.64 -3.47
N MET A 61 -2.57 14.60 -3.94
CA MET A 61 -3.89 14.95 -3.39
C MET A 61 -4.97 14.85 -4.46
N ARG A 62 -5.98 14.03 -4.21
CA ARG A 62 -7.04 13.76 -5.20
C ARG A 62 -8.20 14.75 -5.13
N HIS A 63 -8.42 15.36 -3.97
CA HIS A 63 -9.51 16.31 -3.74
C HIS A 63 -9.21 17.23 -2.55
N ASP A 64 -9.79 18.44 -2.51
CA ASP A 64 -9.55 19.42 -1.43
C ASP A 64 -10.26 19.09 -0.12
N ASP A 65 -11.33 18.30 -0.18
CA ASP A 65 -12.03 17.78 1.00
C ASP A 65 -11.57 16.34 1.34
N VAL A 66 -11.18 16.11 2.59
CA VAL A 66 -10.63 14.83 3.07
C VAL A 66 -11.66 13.72 3.17
N THR A 67 -12.91 14.10 3.46
CA THR A 67 -14.02 13.15 3.52
C THR A 67 -14.29 12.57 2.13
N THR A 68 -14.40 13.45 1.13
CA THR A 68 -14.60 13.08 -0.28
C THR A 68 -13.44 12.25 -0.81
N GLU A 69 -12.19 12.64 -0.56
CA GLU A 69 -11.03 11.84 -0.99
C GLU A 69 -11.01 10.45 -0.35
N THR A 70 -11.35 10.34 0.93
CA THR A 70 -11.43 9.06 1.63
C THR A 70 -12.51 8.16 1.03
N PHE A 71 -13.69 8.70 0.73
CA PHE A 71 -14.74 7.92 0.07
C PHE A 71 -14.37 7.48 -1.34
N LEU A 72 -13.74 8.36 -2.14
CA LEU A 72 -13.25 7.97 -3.47
C LEU A 72 -12.17 6.88 -3.39
N ALA A 73 -11.25 6.99 -2.43
CA ALA A 73 -10.22 5.98 -2.20
C ALA A 73 -10.83 4.64 -1.75
N ALA A 74 -11.83 4.66 -0.87
CA ALA A 74 -12.54 3.47 -0.41
C ALA A 74 -13.35 2.81 -1.54
N ALA A 75 -14.05 3.60 -2.36
CA ALA A 75 -14.78 3.12 -3.53
C ALA A 75 -13.84 2.45 -4.55
N MET A 76 -12.71 3.08 -4.85
CA MET A 76 -11.69 2.51 -5.73
C MET A 76 -11.12 1.20 -5.15
N ARG A 77 -10.82 1.15 -3.85
CA ARG A 77 -10.34 -0.07 -3.21
C ARG A 77 -11.39 -1.17 -3.30
N ALA A 78 -12.65 -0.90 -3.01
CA ALA A 78 -13.73 -1.89 -3.10
C ALA A 78 -13.85 -2.47 -4.52
N GLU A 79 -13.75 -1.62 -5.55
CA GLU A 79 -13.74 -2.06 -6.95
C GLU A 79 -12.54 -2.97 -7.25
N ILE A 80 -11.33 -2.55 -6.85
CA ILE A 80 -10.10 -3.35 -7.00
C ILE A 80 -10.23 -4.70 -6.29
N VAL A 81 -10.86 -4.72 -5.12
CA VAL A 81 -11.02 -5.93 -4.35
C VAL A 81 -11.98 -6.90 -5.00
N ALA A 82 -13.16 -6.43 -5.41
CA ALA A 82 -14.15 -7.27 -6.05
C ALA A 82 -13.66 -7.85 -7.39
N THR A 83 -12.89 -7.08 -8.15
CA THR A 83 -12.56 -7.42 -9.55
C THR A 83 -11.20 -8.07 -9.72
N MET A 84 -10.28 -7.89 -8.78
CA MET A 84 -8.89 -8.36 -8.94
C MET A 84 -8.32 -9.00 -7.67
N LEU A 85 -8.41 -8.34 -6.51
CA LEU A 85 -7.77 -8.85 -5.29
C LEU A 85 -8.42 -10.15 -4.83
N GLN A 86 -9.75 -10.19 -4.68
CA GLN A 86 -10.42 -11.39 -4.20
C GLN A 86 -10.23 -12.57 -5.16
N PRO A 87 -10.43 -12.43 -6.49
CA PRO A 87 -10.09 -13.49 -7.43
C PRO A 87 -8.64 -13.97 -7.35
N ALA A 88 -7.69 -13.05 -7.11
CA ALA A 88 -6.29 -13.42 -6.94
C ALA A 88 -6.05 -14.17 -5.62
N LEU A 89 -6.69 -13.77 -4.53
CA LEU A 89 -6.58 -14.45 -3.24
C LEU A 89 -7.15 -15.87 -3.28
N ASP A 90 -8.17 -16.10 -4.09
CA ASP A 90 -8.78 -17.42 -4.27
C ASP A 90 -7.88 -18.37 -5.10
N GLN A 91 -7.10 -17.82 -6.03
CA GLN A 91 -6.33 -18.61 -6.99
C GLN A 91 -4.85 -18.81 -6.63
N TYR A 92 -4.22 -17.85 -5.95
CA TYR A 92 -2.77 -17.79 -5.75
C TYR A 92 -2.37 -18.02 -4.29
N ASP A 93 -1.19 -18.60 -4.08
CA ASP A 93 -0.67 -18.86 -2.74
C ASP A 93 -0.24 -17.55 -2.05
N VAL A 94 0.34 -16.63 -2.84
CA VAL A 94 0.78 -15.30 -2.39
C VAL A 94 0.32 -14.24 -3.38
N VAL A 95 -0.39 -13.22 -2.89
CA VAL A 95 -0.77 -12.03 -3.65
C VAL A 95 0.00 -10.84 -3.10
N ILE A 96 0.63 -10.08 -4.00
CA ILE A 96 1.44 -8.91 -3.66
C ILE A 96 0.77 -7.67 -4.26
N GLU A 97 0.37 -6.72 -3.41
CA GLU A 97 -0.18 -5.42 -3.84
C GLU A 97 0.85 -4.28 -3.66
N ASP A 98 1.06 -3.45 -4.71
CA ASP A 98 1.83 -2.20 -4.63
C ASP A 98 0.88 -1.06 -4.24
N ARG A 99 0.92 -0.67 -2.96
CA ARG A 99 -0.02 0.21 -2.24
C ARG A 99 -1.33 -0.48 -1.86
N GLY A 100 -1.41 -0.90 -0.60
CA GLY A 100 -2.60 -1.47 0.01
C GLY A 100 -3.40 -0.45 0.82
N ALA A 101 -4.10 -0.96 1.84
CA ALA A 101 -4.96 -0.14 2.69
C ALA A 101 -4.18 0.94 3.45
N HIS A 102 -2.94 0.67 3.87
CA HIS A 102 -2.14 1.65 4.62
C HIS A 102 -1.75 2.87 3.80
N THR A 103 -1.66 2.79 2.47
CA THR A 103 -1.52 3.98 1.62
C THR A 103 -2.76 4.87 1.73
N MET A 104 -3.96 4.31 1.73
CA MET A 104 -5.18 5.10 1.92
C MET A 104 -5.21 5.73 3.32
N TYR A 105 -4.85 4.96 4.36
CA TYR A 105 -4.78 5.46 5.73
C TYR A 105 -3.75 6.57 5.89
N SER A 106 -2.54 6.41 5.35
CA SER A 106 -1.46 7.38 5.55
C SER A 106 -1.77 8.72 4.90
N TYR A 107 -2.32 8.69 3.69
CA TYR A 107 -2.71 9.91 2.98
C TYR A 107 -3.93 10.56 3.65
N GLY A 108 -4.95 9.80 4.02
CA GLY A 108 -6.12 10.31 4.74
C GLY A 108 -5.75 10.93 6.09
N LEU A 109 -4.89 10.26 6.87
CA LEU A 109 -4.46 10.72 8.19
C LEU A 109 -3.63 12.00 8.10
N ALA A 110 -2.67 12.06 7.17
CA ALA A 110 -1.88 13.27 6.92
C ALA A 110 -2.78 14.48 6.64
N ARG A 111 -3.84 14.29 5.85
CA ARG A 111 -4.81 15.33 5.54
C ARG A 111 -5.67 15.71 6.75
N LEU A 112 -6.23 14.74 7.46
CA LEU A 112 -7.04 14.97 8.65
C LEU A 112 -6.27 15.78 9.70
N LEU A 113 -5.02 15.40 10.01
CA LEU A 113 -4.19 16.09 11.00
C LEU A 113 -3.75 17.48 10.53
N ARG A 114 -3.59 17.67 9.21
CA ARG A 114 -3.28 18.99 8.64
C ARG A 114 -4.49 19.95 8.70
N GLN A 115 -5.69 19.44 8.46
CA GLN A 115 -6.94 20.23 8.46
C GLN A 115 -7.52 20.42 9.87
N HIS A 116 -7.29 19.45 10.77
CA HIS A 116 -7.83 19.40 12.13
C HIS A 116 -6.71 19.09 13.12
N ARG A 117 -5.91 20.10 13.49
CA ARG A 117 -4.72 19.90 14.35
C ARG A 117 -5.01 19.34 15.74
N ASP A 118 -6.21 19.59 16.27
CA ASP A 118 -6.63 19.12 17.59
C ASP A 118 -7.40 17.79 17.53
N LEU A 119 -7.49 17.17 16.36
CA LEU A 119 -8.14 15.86 16.20
C LEU A 119 -7.30 14.78 16.87
N ASP A 120 -7.94 13.96 17.69
CA ASP A 120 -7.31 12.79 18.27
C ASP A 120 -6.85 11.82 17.16
N THR A 121 -5.57 11.43 17.21
CA THR A 121 -4.94 10.60 16.18
C THR A 121 -5.57 9.22 16.13
N ASP A 122 -5.93 8.65 17.28
CA ASP A 122 -6.52 7.31 17.35
C ASP A 122 -7.95 7.33 16.78
N ALA A 123 -8.74 8.36 17.11
CA ALA A 123 -10.05 8.59 16.49
C ALA A 123 -9.96 8.77 14.97
N ALA A 124 -8.97 9.52 14.46
CA ALA A 124 -8.76 9.70 13.03
C ALA A 124 -8.44 8.38 12.32
N ILE A 125 -7.54 7.57 12.90
CA ILE A 125 -7.18 6.25 12.36
C ILE A 125 -8.38 5.31 12.38
N ALA A 126 -9.15 5.28 13.49
CA ALA A 126 -10.35 4.46 13.60
C ALA A 126 -11.39 4.82 12.54
N TRP A 127 -11.60 6.12 12.30
CA TRP A 127 -12.49 6.60 11.24
C TRP A 127 -12.03 6.12 9.85
N LEU A 128 -10.74 6.25 9.51
CA LEU A 128 -10.21 5.78 8.23
C LEU A 128 -10.34 4.25 8.05
N LYS A 129 -10.02 3.48 9.10
CA LYS A 129 -10.13 2.02 9.09
C LYS A 129 -11.58 1.53 8.91
N SER A 130 -12.57 2.28 9.40
CA SER A 130 -13.99 1.92 9.29
C SER A 130 -14.48 1.78 7.85
N PHE A 131 -13.91 2.55 6.91
CA PHE A 131 -14.27 2.46 5.48
C PHE A 131 -13.50 1.38 4.74
N ALA A 132 -12.26 1.11 5.15
CA ALA A 132 -11.45 0.09 4.52
C ALA A 132 -11.86 -1.33 4.91
N LEU A 133 -12.40 -1.52 6.12
CA LEU A 133 -12.94 -2.81 6.59
C LEU A 133 -13.98 -3.38 5.61
N MET A 134 -14.81 -2.50 5.03
CA MET A 134 -15.82 -2.90 4.05
C MET A 134 -15.29 -2.97 2.62
N ALA A 135 -14.09 -2.44 2.37
CA ALA A 135 -13.46 -2.36 1.05
C ALA A 135 -12.46 -3.50 0.78
N GLY A 136 -12.34 -4.47 1.68
CA GLY A 136 -11.54 -5.69 1.48
C GLY A 136 -10.69 -6.08 2.68
N PRO A 137 -9.97 -7.21 2.58
CA PRO A 137 -9.13 -7.69 3.68
C PRO A 137 -7.94 -6.76 3.93
N ASP A 138 -7.45 -6.78 5.17
CA ASP A 138 -6.12 -6.28 5.49
C ASP A 138 -5.05 -7.24 4.97
N ALA A 139 -3.85 -6.72 4.71
CA ALA A 139 -2.71 -7.56 4.35
C ALA A 139 -2.24 -8.39 5.56
N ASP A 140 -1.91 -9.66 5.32
CA ASP A 140 -1.25 -10.52 6.32
C ASP A 140 0.12 -9.94 6.73
N LEU A 141 0.74 -9.19 5.81
CA LEU A 141 1.99 -8.48 6.04
C LEU A 141 2.03 -7.21 5.18
N ALA A 142 2.10 -6.04 5.82
CA ALA A 142 2.34 -4.77 5.15
C ALA A 142 3.79 -4.33 5.36
N LEU A 143 4.50 -3.99 4.29
CA LEU A 143 5.91 -3.61 4.30
C LEU A 143 6.06 -2.12 3.96
N TRP A 144 6.21 -1.29 4.98
CA TRP A 144 6.51 0.12 4.80
C TRP A 144 7.98 0.32 4.46
N LEU A 145 8.26 0.58 3.18
CA LEU A 145 9.59 0.93 2.70
C LEU A 145 9.88 2.40 3.04
N ARG A 146 10.47 2.62 4.21
CA ARG A 146 10.85 3.94 4.69
C ARG A 146 12.20 4.34 4.11
N CYS A 147 12.21 5.42 3.33
CA CYS A 147 13.41 6.05 2.82
C CYS A 147 13.47 7.51 3.27
N ASP A 148 14.63 8.14 3.09
CA ASP A 148 14.74 9.60 3.20
C ASP A 148 13.75 10.27 2.22
N ILE A 149 13.03 11.29 2.68
CA ILE A 149 11.98 11.97 1.91
C ILE A 149 12.58 12.66 0.69
N THR A 150 13.73 13.31 0.84
CA THR A 150 14.45 13.97 -0.26
C THR A 150 14.80 12.96 -1.34
N ARG A 151 15.34 11.79 -0.94
CA ARG A 151 15.62 10.70 -1.87
C ARG A 151 14.36 10.16 -2.55
N ALA A 152 13.25 10.04 -1.82
CA ALA A 152 11.97 9.62 -2.40
C ALA A 152 11.52 10.59 -3.50
N ILE A 153 11.54 11.89 -3.20
CA ILE A 153 11.19 12.97 -4.13
C ILE A 153 12.11 12.96 -5.34
N GLU A 154 13.43 12.83 -5.17
CA GLU A 154 14.36 12.73 -6.29
C GLU A 154 14.06 11.54 -7.20
N CYS A 155 13.86 10.35 -6.62
CA CYS A 155 13.54 9.14 -7.36
C CYS A 155 12.18 9.21 -8.07
N TRP A 156 11.20 9.92 -7.49
CA TRP A 156 9.92 10.19 -8.12
C TRP A 156 10.07 11.20 -9.27
N SER A 157 10.81 12.29 -9.04
CA SER A 157 10.98 13.38 -10.00
C SER A 157 11.70 12.92 -11.26
N ARG A 158 12.75 12.10 -11.12
CA ARG A 158 13.46 11.49 -12.27
C ARG A 158 12.53 10.62 -13.12
N ARG A 159 11.59 9.90 -12.50
CA ARG A 159 10.64 9.03 -13.20
C ARG A 159 9.53 9.80 -13.91
N ARG A 160 9.08 10.91 -13.33
CA ARG A 160 8.00 11.73 -13.88
C ARG A 160 8.49 12.88 -14.76
N ASN A 161 9.81 13.10 -14.82
CA ASN A 161 10.43 14.26 -15.45
C ASN A 161 9.80 15.59 -14.97
N HIS A 162 9.48 15.65 -13.68
CA HIS A 162 8.76 16.76 -13.06
C HIS A 162 9.09 16.81 -11.56
N ALA A 163 9.37 18.00 -11.03
CA ALA A 163 9.63 18.19 -9.60
C ALA A 163 8.34 18.63 -8.89
N PRO A 164 7.99 18.04 -7.73
CA PRO A 164 6.81 18.44 -6.99
C PRO A 164 6.98 19.84 -6.40
N ARG A 165 5.87 20.58 -6.29
CA ARG A 165 5.81 21.92 -5.68
C ARG A 165 6.18 21.86 -4.19
N VAL A 166 6.49 23.02 -3.60
CA VAL A 166 6.87 23.10 -2.19
C VAL A 166 5.76 22.57 -1.27
N GLU A 167 4.49 22.91 -1.52
CA GLU A 167 3.39 22.38 -0.69
C GLU A 167 3.24 20.87 -0.81
N GLN A 168 3.49 20.31 -2.00
CA GLN A 168 3.46 18.88 -2.27
C GLN A 168 4.56 18.13 -1.53
N GLN A 169 5.76 18.70 -1.48
CA GLN A 169 6.87 18.13 -0.69
C GLN A 169 6.57 18.17 0.81
N ALA A 170 6.00 19.28 1.31
CA ALA A 170 5.55 19.38 2.68
C ALA A 170 4.48 18.32 2.99
N PHE A 171 3.51 18.12 2.09
CA PHE A 171 2.50 17.07 2.25
C PHE A 171 3.10 15.66 2.29
N LEU A 172 4.12 15.35 1.49
CA LEU A 172 4.82 14.06 1.59
C LEU A 172 5.50 13.86 2.96
N THR A 173 5.90 14.94 3.63
CA THR A 173 6.42 14.89 5.01
C THR A 173 5.30 14.56 6.01
N ASP A 174 4.12 15.16 5.82
CA ASP A 174 2.92 14.82 6.61
C ASP A 174 2.55 13.33 6.42
N VAL A 175 2.67 12.80 5.20
CA VAL A 175 2.41 11.38 4.90
C VAL A 175 3.45 10.45 5.55
N ASP A 176 4.74 10.81 5.57
CA ASP A 176 5.76 10.05 6.32
C ASP A 176 5.42 10.00 7.81
N GLN A 177 5.03 11.14 8.39
CA GLN A 177 4.58 11.21 9.78
C GLN A 177 3.35 10.32 10.02
N ALA A 178 2.38 10.33 9.11
CA ALA A 178 1.20 9.47 9.22
C ALA A 178 1.57 7.98 9.19
N TYR A 179 2.52 7.56 8.36
CA TYR A 179 3.04 6.18 8.41
C TYR A 179 3.69 5.84 9.76
N ARG A 180 4.38 6.79 10.40
CA ARG A 180 4.93 6.60 11.75
C ARG A 180 3.85 6.41 12.80
N GLU A 181 2.72 7.13 12.69
CA GLU A 181 1.59 6.93 13.59
C GLU A 181 0.93 5.56 13.39
N LEU A 182 0.78 5.14 12.13
CA LEU A 182 0.19 3.85 11.77
C LEU A 182 1.05 2.66 12.24
N VAL A 183 2.36 2.69 11.98
CA VAL A 183 3.27 1.58 12.36
C VAL A 183 3.33 1.39 13.88
N ALA A 184 3.11 2.44 14.65
CA ALA A 184 3.07 2.37 16.11
C ALA A 184 1.82 1.67 16.66
N ARG A 185 0.79 1.47 15.82
CA ARG A 185 -0.56 1.01 16.21
C ARG A 185 -1.03 -0.21 15.43
N ASP A 186 -0.23 -0.70 14.50
CA ASP A 186 -0.59 -1.77 13.60
C ASP A 186 0.57 -2.74 13.45
N GLU A 187 0.47 -3.89 14.14
CA GLU A 187 1.52 -4.91 14.16
C GLU A 187 1.74 -5.58 12.81
N GLN A 188 0.77 -5.49 11.89
CA GLN A 188 0.88 -6.04 10.54
C GLN A 188 1.71 -5.12 9.63
N LEU A 189 1.82 -3.83 9.98
CA LEU A 189 2.65 -2.86 9.28
C LEU A 189 4.09 -2.90 9.81
N LEU A 190 4.99 -3.49 9.05
CA LEU A 190 6.41 -3.56 9.38
C LEU A 190 7.20 -2.48 8.66
N ARG A 191 8.04 -1.77 9.42
CA ARG A 191 8.97 -0.77 8.91
C ARG A 191 10.23 -1.43 8.35
N CYS A 192 10.51 -1.13 7.08
CA CYS A 192 11.71 -1.56 6.37
C CYS A 192 12.54 -0.33 5.96
N GLU A 193 13.64 -0.08 6.67
CA GLU A 193 14.56 1.00 6.33
C GLU A 193 15.31 0.72 5.02
N THR A 194 15.20 1.63 4.05
CA THR A 194 15.95 1.53 2.78
C THR A 194 17.32 2.21 2.83
N GLY A 195 17.63 2.95 3.90
CA GLY A 195 18.80 3.86 3.98
C GLY A 195 20.13 3.21 3.58
N GLY A 196 20.74 3.70 2.50
CA GLY A 196 22.04 3.24 1.99
C GLY A 196 22.06 1.87 1.31
N ALA A 197 20.96 1.11 1.38
CA ALA A 197 20.90 -0.22 0.79
C ALA A 197 20.75 -0.17 -0.74
N THR A 198 21.38 -1.11 -1.44
CA THR A 198 21.05 -1.41 -2.84
C THR A 198 19.67 -2.08 -2.93
N ALA A 199 19.10 -2.13 -4.14
CA ALA A 199 17.84 -2.83 -4.38
C ALA A 199 17.93 -4.30 -3.93
N ASP A 200 19.04 -4.98 -4.21
CA ASP A 200 19.25 -6.38 -3.83
C ASP A 200 19.40 -6.58 -2.32
N GLN A 201 20.13 -5.68 -1.65
CA GLN A 201 20.27 -5.73 -0.18
C GLN A 201 18.91 -5.55 0.51
N LEU A 202 18.12 -4.59 0.04
CA LEU A 202 16.76 -4.38 0.53
C LEU A 202 15.87 -5.59 0.24
N HIS A 203 15.98 -6.17 -0.96
CA HIS A 203 15.26 -7.36 -1.36
C HIS A 203 15.58 -8.56 -0.46
N HIS A 204 16.86 -8.80 -0.17
CA HIS A 204 17.27 -9.86 0.77
C HIS A 204 16.65 -9.69 2.16
N ARG A 205 16.58 -8.46 2.69
CA ARG A 205 15.93 -8.17 3.98
C ARG A 205 14.43 -8.42 3.94
N ILE A 206 13.76 -7.99 2.87
CA ILE A 206 12.33 -8.25 2.65
C ILE A 206 12.06 -9.75 2.58
N ARG A 207 12.89 -10.51 1.85
CA ARG A 207 12.72 -11.97 1.76
C ARG A 207 12.83 -12.66 3.11
N ALA A 208 13.75 -12.23 3.98
CA ALA A 208 13.86 -12.80 5.31
C ALA A 208 12.55 -12.61 6.10
N LEU A 209 12.01 -11.39 6.10
CA LEU A 209 10.73 -11.07 6.76
C LEU A 209 9.56 -11.89 6.21
N VAL A 210 9.49 -12.04 4.89
CA VAL A 210 8.43 -12.79 4.22
C VAL A 210 8.55 -14.30 4.51
N ASN A 211 9.76 -14.87 4.48
CA ASN A 211 9.99 -16.29 4.75
C ASN A 211 9.63 -16.70 6.19
N ASP A 212 9.88 -15.83 7.16
CA ASP A 212 9.48 -16.04 8.56
C ASP A 212 7.95 -16.15 8.70
N ARG A 213 7.19 -15.47 7.82
CA ARG A 213 5.72 -15.50 7.78
C ARG A 213 5.15 -16.60 6.89
N LEU A 214 5.91 -17.10 5.91
CA LEU A 214 5.50 -18.21 5.04
C LEU A 214 5.74 -19.60 5.66
N SER A 215 6.78 -19.74 6.49
CA SER A 215 7.14 -21.00 7.15
C SER A 215 6.03 -21.63 8.03
N PRO A 216 5.17 -20.85 8.72
CA PRO A 216 3.97 -21.35 9.40
C PRO A 216 2.88 -21.89 8.45
N ILE A 217 2.83 -21.44 7.19
CA ILE A 217 1.77 -21.79 6.22
C ILE A 217 2.15 -23.05 5.42
N ALA A 218 3.45 -23.27 5.20
CA ALA A 218 3.99 -24.43 4.48
C ALA A 218 3.84 -25.77 5.23
N SER A 219 3.69 -25.75 6.56
CA SER A 219 3.59 -26.94 7.41
C SER A 219 2.17 -27.50 7.57
N LEU A 220 1.15 -26.84 7.03
CA LEU A 220 -0.22 -27.34 7.03
C LEU A 220 -0.47 -28.29 5.84
N PRO A 221 -0.92 -29.54 6.07
CA PRO A 221 -1.36 -30.46 5.03
C PRO A 221 -2.35 -29.78 4.07
N SER A 222 -2.27 -30.08 2.78
CA SER A 222 -3.12 -29.50 1.73
C SER A 222 -4.62 -29.56 2.06
N THR A 223 -5.05 -30.60 2.78
CA THR A 223 -6.43 -30.82 3.22
C THR A 223 -6.94 -29.84 4.29
N LEU A 224 -6.04 -29.07 4.93
CA LEU A 224 -6.40 -28.05 5.94
C LEU A 224 -6.34 -26.62 5.40
N ARG A 225 -5.76 -26.40 4.21
CA ARG A 225 -5.78 -25.08 3.55
C ARG A 225 -7.18 -24.70 3.07
N GLU A 226 -8.04 -25.67 2.76
CA GLU A 226 -9.43 -25.46 2.34
C GLU A 226 -10.40 -25.24 3.51
N ARG A 227 -9.97 -25.39 4.77
CA ARG A 227 -10.84 -25.27 5.96
C ARG A 227 -10.52 -24.08 6.87
N ALA A 228 -9.59 -23.21 6.46
CA ALA A 228 -9.14 -22.07 7.25
C ALA A 228 -9.67 -20.71 6.74
N THR A 229 -10.65 -20.72 5.85
CA THR A 229 -11.48 -19.55 5.53
C THR A 229 -12.87 -19.76 6.13
N PRO A 230 -13.42 -18.78 6.88
CA PRO A 230 -14.79 -18.87 7.40
C PRO A 230 -15.84 -18.95 6.30
#